data_AF-A0A1Y1QUP8-F1
#
_entry.id   AF-A0A1Y1QUP8-F1
#
_cell.length_a   1.000
_cell.length_b   1.000
_cell.length_c   1.000
_cell.angle_alpha   90.00
_cell.angle_beta   90.00
_cell.angle_gamma   90.00
#
_symmetry.space_group_name_H-M   'P 1'
#
loop_
_entity.id
_entity.type
_entity.pdbx_description
1 polymer ?
#
loop_
_entity_poly.entity_id
_entity_poly.type
_entity_poly.pdbx_seq_one_letter_code
_entity_poly.pdbx_strand_id
1 'polypeptide(L)'
;MTDKPRKTLSLGRKTDKPAGTSPSGIKTIAGKRVIRRETSTTPSPPRNKPAKGKAPRKKPAAPKKVVIPPSTIRAQELDQHLQGHFGAWRDYLPLVLGVEKAIFRYISENHISASKRVVQQLLHRHTSAMQYLHNLMQQPLRYHLDGSPAGEVIPTERESAALKLASLPPA
;
A
#
# COMPACT_ATOMS: atom_id res chain seq x y z
N MET A 1 -28.63 -22.75 51.28
CA MET A 1 -27.47 -21.84 51.43
C MET A 1 -26.21 -22.63 51.09
N THR A 2 -25.62 -22.44 49.92
CA THR A 2 -24.24 -22.87 49.63
C THR A 2 -23.68 -21.98 48.53
N ASP A 3 -23.11 -20.86 48.97
CA ASP A 3 -22.42 -19.87 48.15
C ASP A 3 -21.01 -20.39 47.83
N LYS A 4 -20.64 -20.49 46.56
CA LYS A 4 -19.30 -20.91 46.11
C LYS A 4 -18.55 -19.67 45.64
N PRO A 5 -17.45 -19.26 46.30
CA PRO A 5 -16.75 -18.03 45.95
C PRO A 5 -15.98 -18.14 44.61
N ARG A 6 -16.10 -17.11 43.77
CA ARG A 6 -15.45 -17.01 42.45
C ARG A 6 -13.97 -16.64 42.59
N LYS A 7 -13.08 -17.36 41.86
CA LYS A 7 -11.64 -17.07 41.75
C LYS A 7 -11.39 -15.74 41.03
N THR A 8 -10.74 -14.79 41.70
CA THR A 8 -10.26 -13.53 41.14
C THR A 8 -8.79 -13.64 40.71
N LEU A 9 -8.47 -13.23 39.49
CA LEU A 9 -7.13 -13.34 38.91
C LEU A 9 -6.38 -12.01 39.13
N SER A 10 -5.44 -11.99 40.07
CA SER A 10 -4.67 -10.80 40.43
C SER A 10 -3.35 -10.73 39.63
N LEU A 11 -3.20 -9.70 38.80
CA LEU A 11 -1.96 -9.40 38.08
C LEU A 11 -1.07 -8.49 38.94
N GLY A 12 0.02 -9.05 39.50
CA GLY A 12 1.03 -8.29 40.21
C GLY A 12 1.94 -7.53 39.25
N ARG A 13 2.00 -6.19 39.39
CA ARG A 13 2.96 -5.33 38.70
C ARG A 13 4.17 -5.13 39.62
N LYS A 14 5.40 -5.37 39.14
CA LYS A 14 6.64 -5.08 39.88
C LYS A 14 7.42 -3.96 39.20
N THR A 15 7.75 -2.93 39.98
CA THR A 15 8.58 -1.76 39.65
C THR A 15 9.90 -1.78 40.43
N ASP A 16 10.98 -1.43 39.72
CA ASP A 16 12.29 -0.84 40.07
C ASP A 16 13.28 -1.37 41.16
N LYS A 17 14.51 -1.71 40.66
CA LYS A 17 15.93 -1.31 41.02
C LYS A 17 16.39 -1.22 42.51
N PRO A 18 17.71 -1.33 42.92
CA PRO A 18 18.96 -1.14 42.14
C PRO A 18 20.27 -1.94 42.49
N ALA A 19 21.29 -1.68 41.65
CA ALA A 19 22.77 -1.65 41.84
C ALA A 19 23.63 -2.92 42.10
N GLY A 20 24.67 -3.13 41.25
CA GLY A 20 25.91 -3.84 41.63
C GLY A 20 26.60 -4.74 40.58
N THR A 21 27.54 -4.17 39.81
CA THR A 21 28.83 -4.78 39.38
C THR A 21 28.92 -5.85 38.26
N SER A 22 29.39 -5.37 37.10
CA SER A 22 30.42 -5.94 36.18
C SER A 22 30.12 -7.01 35.11
N PRO A 23 30.91 -7.01 34.01
CA PRO A 23 30.43 -7.31 32.66
C PRO A 23 31.05 -8.59 32.08
N SER A 24 30.28 -9.33 31.28
CA SER A 24 30.84 -10.07 30.15
C SER A 24 29.71 -10.45 29.21
N GLY A 25 29.87 -10.06 27.95
CA GLY A 25 28.82 -10.12 26.94
C GLY A 25 28.53 -11.55 26.51
N ILE A 26 27.43 -12.11 26.99
CA ILE A 26 26.70 -13.19 26.32
C ILE A 26 25.21 -12.92 26.55
N LYS A 27 24.55 -12.29 25.57
CA LYS A 27 23.09 -12.27 25.53
C LYS A 27 22.61 -13.23 24.46
N THR A 28 22.37 -14.45 24.91
CA THR A 28 21.35 -15.33 24.35
C THR A 28 20.01 -14.61 24.49
N ILE A 29 19.40 -14.21 23.37
CA ILE A 29 17.98 -13.87 23.33
C ILE A 29 17.27 -15.05 22.67
N ALA A 30 16.32 -15.59 23.44
CA ALA A 30 15.44 -16.67 23.09
C ALA A 30 14.89 -16.58 21.64
N GLY A 31 15.07 -17.67 20.90
CA GLY A 31 14.08 -18.11 19.92
C GLY A 31 14.35 -17.88 18.42
N LYS A 32 15.55 -17.46 17.98
CA LYS A 32 15.89 -17.47 16.54
C LYS A 32 17.35 -17.87 16.32
N ARG A 33 17.57 -19.02 15.67
CA ARG A 33 18.91 -19.47 15.22
C ARG A 33 19.42 -18.49 14.16
N VAL A 34 20.33 -17.60 14.55
CA VAL A 34 21.10 -16.80 13.60
C VAL A 34 22.19 -17.71 13.03
N ILE A 35 21.98 -18.23 11.81
CA ILE A 35 23.06 -18.88 11.06
C ILE A 35 23.97 -17.75 10.58
N ARG A 36 24.97 -17.44 11.40
CA ARG A 36 26.14 -16.68 10.99
C ARG A 36 26.92 -17.58 10.04
N ARG A 37 26.81 -17.31 8.74
CA ARG A 37 27.65 -17.94 7.72
C ARG A 37 29.04 -17.35 7.85
N GLU A 38 29.81 -17.91 8.77
CA GLU A 38 31.24 -17.65 8.89
C GLU A 38 31.89 -18.10 7.57
N THR A 39 32.54 -17.15 6.90
CA THR A 39 33.30 -17.36 5.68
C THR A 39 34.54 -18.17 6.01
N SER A 40 34.48 -19.50 5.86
CA SER A 40 35.67 -20.33 5.85
C SER A 40 36.39 -20.17 4.52
N THR A 41 37.32 -19.22 4.50
CA THR A 41 38.43 -19.16 3.53
C THR A 41 39.34 -20.36 3.80
N THR A 42 39.36 -21.33 2.88
CA THR A 42 40.44 -22.31 2.75
C THR A 42 40.92 -22.30 1.30
N PRO A 43 42.20 -22.01 1.02
CA PRO A 43 42.72 -21.93 -0.33
C PRO A 43 43.31 -23.27 -0.82
N SER A 44 43.28 -23.43 -2.16
CA SER A 44 44.08 -24.31 -3.05
C SER A 44 43.34 -25.51 -3.68
N PRO A 45 43.72 -26.03 -4.88
CA PRO A 45 44.59 -25.50 -5.96
C PRO A 45 43.89 -25.48 -7.35
N PRO A 46 44.51 -24.91 -8.42
CA PRO A 46 43.86 -24.71 -9.71
C PRO A 46 43.91 -25.99 -10.57
N ARG A 47 42.77 -26.34 -11.20
CA ARG A 47 42.74 -27.37 -12.25
C ARG A 47 42.00 -26.88 -13.48
N ASN A 48 42.67 -27.06 -14.61
CA ASN A 48 42.34 -26.60 -15.96
C ASN A 48 41.02 -27.16 -16.52
N LYS A 49 40.38 -26.29 -17.32
CA LYS A 49 39.31 -26.42 -18.37
C LYS A 49 39.15 -27.80 -19.06
N PRO A 50 38.01 -28.15 -19.73
CA PRO A 50 37.31 -27.28 -20.71
C PRO A 50 35.78 -27.46 -20.93
N ALA A 51 35.27 -26.67 -21.89
CA ALA A 51 34.13 -26.91 -22.78
C ALA A 51 32.68 -26.58 -22.31
N LYS A 52 32.31 -25.31 -22.57
CA LYS A 52 31.09 -24.85 -23.27
C LYS A 52 30.01 -25.90 -23.57
N GLY A 53 29.11 -26.14 -22.61
CA GLY A 53 27.79 -26.72 -22.84
C GLY A 53 26.77 -25.61 -23.11
N LYS A 54 26.19 -25.58 -24.31
CA LYS A 54 25.04 -24.72 -24.65
C LYS A 54 23.88 -25.07 -23.72
N ALA A 55 23.46 -24.13 -22.87
CA ALA A 55 22.22 -24.26 -22.12
C ALA A 55 21.04 -24.41 -23.10
N PRO A 56 20.12 -25.37 -22.90
CA PRO A 56 18.95 -25.50 -23.76
C PRO A 56 18.07 -24.25 -23.58
N ARG A 57 17.68 -23.65 -24.71
CA ARG A 57 16.75 -22.53 -24.78
C ARG A 57 15.47 -22.88 -24.01
N LYS A 58 15.14 -22.10 -22.98
CA LYS A 58 13.85 -22.18 -22.28
C LYS A 58 12.74 -21.95 -23.31
N LYS A 59 11.85 -22.94 -23.47
CA LYS A 59 10.63 -22.80 -24.27
C LYS A 59 9.79 -21.62 -23.73
N PRO A 60 9.12 -20.83 -24.58
CA PRO A 60 8.28 -19.73 -24.11
C PRO A 60 7.15 -20.30 -23.25
N ALA A 61 7.01 -19.74 -22.04
CA ALA A 61 5.96 -20.11 -21.12
C ALA A 61 4.59 -19.78 -21.73
N ALA A 62 3.67 -20.75 -21.72
CA ALA A 62 2.29 -20.56 -22.14
C ALA A 62 1.62 -19.38 -21.37
N PRO A 63 0.69 -18.65 -22.00
CA PRO A 63 0.08 -17.48 -21.39
C PRO A 63 -0.71 -17.88 -20.14
N LYS A 64 -0.22 -17.43 -18.98
CA LYS A 64 -0.96 -17.57 -17.71
C LYS A 64 -2.20 -16.70 -17.81
N LYS A 65 -3.39 -17.30 -17.67
CA LYS A 65 -4.66 -16.57 -17.57
C LYS A 65 -4.51 -15.51 -16.48
N VAL A 66 -4.64 -14.24 -16.84
CA VAL A 66 -4.51 -13.11 -15.90
C VAL A 66 -5.74 -13.14 -14.99
N VAL A 67 -5.58 -13.66 -13.78
CA VAL A 67 -6.65 -13.66 -12.77
C VAL A 67 -6.76 -12.23 -12.24
N ILE A 68 -7.84 -11.53 -12.61
CA ILE A 68 -8.13 -10.20 -12.08
C ILE A 68 -8.52 -10.39 -10.60
N PRO A 69 -7.86 -9.69 -9.66
CA PRO A 69 -8.19 -9.82 -8.25
C PRO A 69 -9.59 -9.25 -7.99
N PRO A 70 -10.37 -9.85 -7.07
CA PRO A 70 -11.75 -9.43 -6.80
C PRO A 70 -11.84 -7.98 -6.31
N SER A 71 -10.78 -7.44 -5.70
CA SER A 71 -10.74 -6.02 -5.29
C SER A 71 -10.80 -5.06 -6.48
N THR A 72 -10.22 -5.43 -7.62
CA THR A 72 -10.26 -4.61 -8.84
C THR A 72 -11.66 -4.59 -9.43
N ILE A 73 -12.37 -5.71 -9.38
CA ILE A 73 -13.77 -5.81 -9.85
C ILE A 73 -14.66 -4.90 -8.99
N ARG A 74 -14.55 -5.00 -7.65
CA ARG A 74 -15.28 -4.12 -6.72
C ARG A 74 -14.93 -2.64 -6.89
N ALA A 75 -13.67 -2.32 -7.21
CA ALA A 75 -13.26 -0.94 -7.48
C ALA A 75 -13.92 -0.38 -8.74
N GLN A 76 -14.08 -1.20 -9.78
CA GLN A 76 -14.77 -0.81 -11.01
C GLN A 76 -16.28 -0.60 -10.78
N GLU A 77 -16.93 -1.48 -10.02
CA GLU A 77 -18.34 -1.30 -9.61
C GLU A 77 -18.51 0.04 -8.86
N LEU A 78 -17.66 0.30 -7.87
CA LEU A 78 -17.70 1.56 -7.11
C LEU A 78 -17.44 2.79 -8.00
N ASP A 79 -16.50 2.70 -8.96
CA ASP A 79 -16.21 3.77 -9.92
C ASP A 79 -17.45 4.14 -10.75
N GLN A 80 -18.18 3.13 -11.25
CA GLN A 80 -19.42 3.36 -12.01
C GLN A 80 -20.50 4.06 -11.18
N HIS A 81 -20.67 3.64 -9.91
CA HIS A 81 -21.59 4.32 -9.00
C HIS A 81 -21.18 5.78 -8.76
N LEU A 82 -19.89 6.05 -8.52
CA LEU A 82 -19.43 7.42 -8.30
C LEU A 82 -19.58 8.30 -9.55
N GLN A 83 -19.31 7.77 -10.74
CA GLN A 83 -19.47 8.48 -12.01
C GLN A 83 -20.92 8.85 -12.31
N GLY A 84 -21.89 8.02 -11.90
CA GLY A 84 -23.31 8.29 -12.09
C GLY A 84 -23.86 9.39 -11.19
N HIS A 85 -23.32 9.55 -9.98
CA HIS A 85 -23.85 10.48 -8.98
C HIS A 85 -23.05 11.78 -8.86
N PHE A 86 -21.74 11.76 -9.12
CA PHE A 86 -20.85 12.89 -8.88
C PHE A 86 -20.22 13.41 -10.18
N GLY A 87 -20.65 14.61 -10.60
CA GLY A 87 -20.08 15.28 -11.78
C GLY A 87 -18.58 15.56 -11.63
N ALA A 88 -18.15 15.99 -10.44
CA ALA A 88 -16.73 16.26 -10.16
C ALA A 88 -15.83 15.03 -10.31
N TRP A 89 -16.37 13.84 -10.01
CA TRP A 89 -15.67 12.56 -10.22
C TRP A 89 -15.64 12.17 -11.70
N ARG A 90 -16.77 12.32 -12.41
CA ARG A 90 -16.88 11.99 -13.85
C ARG A 90 -15.93 12.83 -14.70
N ASP A 91 -15.81 14.13 -14.39
CA ASP A 91 -14.99 15.07 -15.14
C ASP A 91 -13.52 15.09 -14.66
N TYR A 92 -13.12 14.19 -13.74
CA TYR A 92 -11.75 14.13 -13.17
C TYR A 92 -11.27 15.48 -12.63
N LEU A 93 -12.14 16.21 -11.93
CA LEU A 93 -11.77 17.49 -11.32
C LEU A 93 -10.79 17.29 -10.15
N PRO A 94 -9.91 18.26 -9.85
CA PRO A 94 -9.04 18.18 -8.68
C PRO A 94 -9.83 17.99 -7.40
N LEU A 95 -9.64 16.86 -6.73
CA LEU A 95 -10.42 16.52 -5.54
C LEU A 95 -9.83 17.19 -4.28
N VAL A 96 -10.70 17.46 -3.32
CA VAL A 96 -10.30 17.90 -1.98
C VAL A 96 -9.44 16.85 -1.28
N LEU A 97 -8.52 17.30 -0.42
CA LEU A 97 -7.79 16.40 0.46
C LEU A 97 -8.75 15.72 1.44
N GLY A 98 -8.60 14.40 1.62
CA GLY A 98 -9.48 13.63 2.51
C GLY A 98 -10.85 13.31 1.93
N VAL A 99 -11.04 13.41 0.61
CA VAL A 99 -12.26 12.98 -0.11
C VAL A 99 -12.71 11.55 0.21
N GLU A 100 -11.77 10.69 0.62
CA GLU A 100 -12.03 9.31 1.07
C GLU A 100 -13.16 9.24 2.12
N LYS A 101 -13.25 10.20 3.05
CA LYS A 101 -14.31 10.25 4.06
C LYS A 101 -15.70 10.46 3.45
N ALA A 102 -15.78 11.33 2.44
CA ALA A 102 -17.04 11.59 1.73
C ALA A 102 -17.46 10.36 0.90
N ILE A 103 -16.50 9.67 0.28
CA ILE A 103 -16.76 8.40 -0.43
C ILE A 103 -17.29 7.35 0.55
N PHE A 104 -16.69 7.19 1.74
CA PHE A 104 -17.21 6.24 2.73
C PHE A 104 -18.60 6.58 3.24
N ARG A 105 -18.90 7.88 3.43
CA ARG A 105 -20.24 8.33 3.78
C ARG A 105 -21.25 7.88 2.72
N TYR A 106 -20.94 8.15 1.45
CA TYR A 106 -21.76 7.71 0.31
C TYR A 106 -21.91 6.18 0.24
N ILE A 107 -20.84 5.42 0.47
CA ILE A 107 -20.86 3.95 0.52
C ILE A 107 -21.82 3.45 1.62
N SER A 108 -21.78 4.09 2.79
CA SER A 108 -22.65 3.71 3.91
C SER A 108 -24.13 4.05 3.66
N GLU A 109 -24.41 5.19 3.02
CA GLU A 109 -25.76 5.63 2.67
C GLU A 109 -26.40 4.73 1.61
N ASN A 110 -25.63 4.28 0.62
CA ASN A 110 -26.12 3.45 -0.49
C ASN A 110 -25.94 1.94 -0.25
N HIS A 111 -25.51 1.53 0.96
CA HIS A 111 -25.27 0.14 1.35
C HIS A 111 -24.35 -0.63 0.38
N ILE A 112 -23.33 0.04 -0.18
CA ILE A 112 -22.38 -0.57 -1.11
C ILE A 112 -21.34 -1.38 -0.32
N SER A 113 -21.09 -2.63 -0.73
CA SER A 113 -20.07 -3.48 -0.09
C SER A 113 -18.68 -3.15 -0.64
N ALA A 114 -18.07 -2.07 -0.15
CA ALA A 114 -16.71 -1.66 -0.52
C ALA A 114 -15.80 -1.53 0.72
N SER A 115 -14.65 -2.21 0.68
CA SER A 115 -13.65 -2.13 1.74
C SER A 115 -12.72 -0.93 1.56
N LYS A 116 -12.03 -0.53 2.63
CA LYS A 116 -11.04 0.56 2.56
C LYS A 116 -9.96 0.34 1.50
N ARG A 117 -9.54 -0.91 1.31
CA ARG A 117 -8.53 -1.23 0.30
C ARG A 117 -9.04 -0.96 -1.11
N VAL A 118 -10.31 -1.23 -1.37
CA VAL A 118 -10.97 -0.97 -2.65
C VAL A 118 -11.03 0.53 -2.92
N VAL A 119 -11.45 1.33 -1.94
CA VAL A 119 -11.51 2.80 -2.07
C VAL A 119 -10.13 3.40 -2.33
N GLN A 120 -9.10 2.95 -1.59
CA GLN A 120 -7.73 3.42 -1.82
C GLN A 120 -7.20 3.03 -3.19
N GLN A 121 -7.47 1.80 -3.64
CA GLN A 121 -7.08 1.33 -4.97
C GLN A 121 -7.77 2.17 -6.06
N LEU A 122 -9.06 2.47 -5.89
CA LEU A 122 -9.83 3.31 -6.80
C LEU A 122 -9.27 4.74 -6.85
N LEU A 123 -9.04 5.38 -5.70
CA LEU A 123 -8.47 6.72 -5.60
C LEU A 123 -7.10 6.80 -6.25
N HIS A 124 -6.25 5.79 -6.02
CA HIS A 124 -4.94 5.74 -6.64
C HIS A 124 -5.05 5.69 -8.18
N ARG A 125 -5.91 4.81 -8.71
CA ARG A 125 -6.17 4.72 -10.15
C ARG A 125 -6.71 6.05 -10.70
N HIS A 126 -7.70 6.64 -10.04
CA HIS A 126 -8.34 7.88 -10.47
C HIS A 126 -7.35 9.05 -10.51
N THR A 127 -6.55 9.26 -9.46
CA THR A 127 -5.57 10.35 -9.39
C THR A 127 -4.32 10.14 -10.26
N SER A 128 -4.05 8.90 -10.67
CA SER A 128 -2.99 8.57 -11.63
C SER A 128 -3.41 8.72 -13.10
N ALA A 129 -4.71 8.91 -13.37
CA ALA A 129 -5.21 9.02 -14.73
C ALA A 129 -4.71 10.30 -15.41
N MET A 130 -4.40 10.22 -16.71
CA MET A 130 -3.89 11.37 -17.47
C MET A 130 -4.86 12.57 -17.44
N GLN A 131 -6.17 12.29 -17.53
CA GLN A 131 -7.21 13.31 -17.48
C GLN A 131 -7.18 14.08 -16.16
N TYR A 132 -7.00 13.38 -15.03
CA TYR A 132 -6.87 14.00 -13.72
C TYR A 132 -5.64 14.90 -13.64
N LEU A 133 -4.49 14.43 -14.11
CA LEU A 133 -3.25 15.21 -14.09
C LEU A 133 -3.36 16.47 -14.95
N HIS A 134 -4.01 16.37 -16.11
CA HIS A 134 -4.27 17.52 -16.98
C HIS A 134 -5.19 18.55 -16.30
N ASN A 135 -6.30 18.09 -15.71
CA ASN A 135 -7.21 18.97 -14.98
C ASN A 135 -6.57 19.61 -13.75
N LEU A 136 -5.64 18.91 -13.08
CA LEU A 136 -4.86 19.46 -11.97
C LEU A 136 -3.97 20.63 -12.41
N MET A 137 -3.49 20.62 -13.65
CA MET A 137 -2.68 21.72 -14.21
C MET A 137 -3.56 22.91 -14.63
N GLN A 138 -4.75 22.64 -15.15
CA GLN A 138 -5.65 23.68 -15.67
C GLN A 138 -6.47 24.38 -14.57
N GLN A 139 -6.95 23.63 -13.59
CA GLN A 139 -7.88 24.13 -12.58
C GLN A 139 -7.12 24.66 -11.35
N PRO A 140 -7.38 25.91 -10.91
CA PRO A 140 -6.74 26.45 -9.73
C PRO A 140 -7.39 25.97 -8.42
N LEU A 141 -8.65 25.57 -8.46
CA LEU A 141 -9.43 25.17 -7.29
C LEU A 141 -9.56 23.65 -7.20
N ARG A 142 -9.67 23.18 -5.96
CA ARG A 142 -10.09 21.82 -5.63
C ARG A 142 -11.59 21.78 -5.44
N TYR A 143 -12.18 20.61 -5.60
CA TYR A 143 -13.62 20.40 -5.52
C TYR A 143 -13.95 19.25 -4.57
N HIS A 144 -15.04 19.41 -3.84
CA HIS A 144 -15.72 18.31 -3.16
C HIS A 144 -16.43 17.40 -4.18
N LEU A 145 -16.88 16.22 -3.73
CA LEU A 145 -17.69 15.32 -4.58
C LEU A 145 -18.98 15.99 -5.07
N ASP A 146 -19.54 16.87 -4.25
CA ASP A 146 -20.75 17.65 -4.54
C ASP A 146 -20.49 18.82 -5.51
N GLY A 147 -19.25 19.01 -5.98
CA GLY A 147 -18.86 20.10 -6.89
C GLY A 147 -18.60 21.45 -6.20
N SER A 148 -18.73 21.52 -4.88
CA SER A 148 -18.39 22.75 -4.13
C SER A 148 -16.86 22.98 -4.12
N PRO A 149 -16.38 24.21 -4.36
CA PRO A 149 -14.95 24.53 -4.33
C PRO A 149 -14.39 24.41 -2.91
N ALA A 150 -13.19 23.84 -2.78
CA ALA A 150 -12.63 23.33 -1.54
C ALA A 150 -11.12 23.57 -1.46
N GLY A 151 -10.73 24.84 -1.41
CA GLY A 151 -9.33 25.25 -1.35
C GLY A 151 -8.66 25.30 -2.72
N GLU A 152 -7.39 25.70 -2.71
CA GLU A 152 -6.58 25.94 -3.91
C GLU A 152 -5.59 24.81 -4.17
N VAL A 153 -5.22 24.61 -5.43
CA VAL A 153 -4.14 23.73 -5.87
C VAL A 153 -2.82 24.48 -5.79
N ILE A 154 -1.87 23.96 -5.00
CA ILE A 154 -0.56 24.57 -4.76
C ILE A 154 0.29 24.43 -6.04
N PRO A 155 1.10 25.44 -6.42
CA PRO A 155 1.94 25.37 -7.63
C PRO A 155 2.86 24.14 -7.67
N THR A 156 3.45 23.75 -6.53
CA THR A 156 4.30 22.55 -6.42
C THR A 156 3.57 21.24 -6.79
N GLU A 157 2.26 21.18 -6.56
CA GLU A 157 1.45 20.01 -6.92
C GLU A 157 1.22 19.95 -8.44
N ARG A 158 1.09 21.12 -9.10
CA ARG A 158 1.00 21.22 -10.56
C ARG A 158 2.29 20.79 -11.24
N GLU A 159 3.44 21.23 -10.72
CA GLU A 159 4.75 20.79 -11.19
C GLU A 159 4.91 19.26 -11.05
N SER A 160 4.52 18.72 -9.89
CA SER A 160 4.55 17.28 -9.64
C SER A 160 3.66 16.50 -10.61
N ALA A 161 2.49 17.04 -10.97
CA ALA A 161 1.61 16.44 -11.97
C ALA A 161 2.20 16.52 -13.38
N ALA A 162 2.82 17.64 -13.75
CA ALA A 162 3.50 17.78 -15.03
C ALA A 162 4.64 16.76 -15.18
N LEU A 163 5.44 16.53 -14.13
CA LEU A 163 6.48 15.50 -14.13
C LEU A 163 5.90 14.08 -14.29
N LYS A 164 4.81 13.77 -13.58
CA LYS A 164 4.13 12.47 -13.72
C LYS A 164 3.57 12.28 -15.12
N LEU A 165 2.96 13.31 -15.70
CA LEU A 165 2.40 13.27 -17.05
C LEU A 165 3.51 13.03 -18.09
N ALA A 166 4.65 13.71 -17.95
CA ALA A 166 5.81 13.50 -18.83
C ALA A 166 6.44 12.11 -18.70
N SER A 167 6.33 11.47 -17.53
CA SER A 167 6.83 10.11 -17.31
C SER A 167 5.92 9.00 -17.84
N LEU A 168 4.63 9.30 -18.06
CA LEU A 168 3.67 8.32 -18.54
C LEU A 168 3.86 8.13 -20.05
N PRO A 169 3.97 6.89 -20.56
CA PRO A 169 4.05 6.67 -21.99
C PRO A 169 2.80 7.23 -22.68
N PRO A 170 2.93 7.91 -23.83
CA PRO A 170 1.77 8.27 -24.64
C PRO A 170 1.07 6.96 -25.05
N ALA A 171 -0.24 6.91 -24.80
CA ALA A 171 -1.09 5.78 -25.14
C ALA A 171 -1.32 5.66 -26.65
#